data_AF-E1ZTG2-F1
#
_entry.id   AF-E1ZTG2-F1
#
_cell.length_a   1.000
_cell.length_b   1.000
_cell.length_c   1.000
_cell.angle_alpha   90.00
_cell.angle_beta   90.00
_cell.angle_gamma   90.00
#
_symmetry.space_group_name_H-M   'P 1'
#
loop_
_entity.id
_entity.type
_entity.pdbx_description
1 polymer ?
#
loop_
_entity_poly.entity_id
_entity_poly.type
_entity_poly.pdbx_seq_one_letter_code
_entity_poly.pdbx_strand_id
1 'polypeptide(L)'
;MGKKGGKAFLKSARAARAEVDDSEEARQAVPEAAALTAAAGSPQPQPAFSAKAAAFLKDGAAADDASSNDDEEPGAETRGKMLQRHKREQKALKDQMKRLGKEGKDEGAKLEAEMEARHAAELASLAGDREKTVAEAVAVADSLYSVHLGDEEQGEQQHKKASKGQRRREQRQREEQEREARIQAELAELGDTDRVIEQRELKAILRPLGLVIREIPPDGHCLYRSLEDQLQQLPAEVAPPPTAEGEQDADELNFLLLRQKVAEHMRQHAEEFKPFVLPEDLASGGGDDLFEAYCTELETTAAWGGQVELQALAQVLKSHIAVYTVGMPVQDLGEEYKESGRTLRLCYLRHAYGLGEHYESVVPGVADDEEQTDEDDAAANDEE
;
A
#
# COMPACT_ATOMS: atom_id res chain seq x y z
N MET A 1 0.95 15.34 -76.42
CA MET A 1 2.09 14.80 -77.20
C MET A 1 2.86 13.89 -76.26
N GLY A 2 3.10 12.60 -76.45
CA GLY A 2 3.00 11.73 -77.61
C GLY A 2 4.23 10.80 -77.62
N LYS A 3 4.03 9.53 -77.23
CA LYS A 3 4.65 8.31 -77.78
C LYS A 3 6.18 8.09 -77.73
N LYS A 4 6.52 6.85 -77.28
CA LYS A 4 7.51 5.88 -77.84
C LYS A 4 9.00 6.29 -77.68
N GLY A 5 9.97 5.39 -77.58
CA GLY A 5 10.08 3.95 -77.72
C GLY A 5 11.42 3.61 -78.38
N GLY A 6 11.95 2.40 -78.14
CA GLY A 6 13.10 1.80 -78.87
C GLY A 6 14.22 1.35 -77.92
N LYS A 7 14.40 0.06 -77.59
CA LYS A 7 14.81 -1.15 -78.36
C LYS A 7 16.28 -1.17 -78.83
N ALA A 8 16.98 -2.23 -78.38
CA ALA A 8 17.87 -3.16 -79.10
C ALA A 8 19.27 -3.32 -78.43
N PHE A 9 19.67 -4.46 -77.85
CA PHE A 9 19.98 -5.84 -78.34
C PHE A 9 21.35 -5.99 -79.05
N LEU A 10 22.26 -6.79 -78.46
CA LEU A 10 23.19 -7.79 -79.06
C LEU A 10 24.34 -8.11 -78.06
N LYS A 11 24.41 -9.24 -77.34
CA LYS A 11 24.72 -10.66 -77.67
C LYS A 11 26.20 -10.95 -78.02
N SER A 12 26.86 -11.77 -77.20
CA SER A 12 27.90 -12.82 -77.51
C SER A 12 28.42 -13.39 -76.18
N ALA A 13 28.05 -14.60 -75.72
CA ALA A 13 28.41 -15.97 -76.14
C ALA A 13 29.89 -16.35 -75.91
N ARG A 14 30.18 -17.21 -74.92
CA ARG A 14 30.79 -18.56 -75.12
C ARG A 14 30.76 -19.40 -73.84
N ALA A 15 30.52 -20.70 -74.04
CA ALA A 15 30.39 -21.77 -73.05
C ALA A 15 31.70 -22.53 -72.82
N ALA A 16 31.83 -23.20 -71.67
CA ALA A 16 32.33 -24.58 -71.56
C ALA A 16 32.00 -25.17 -70.17
N ARG A 17 31.47 -26.41 -70.18
CA ARG A 17 31.14 -27.32 -69.07
C ARG A 17 32.31 -28.29 -68.80
N ALA A 18 32.40 -28.80 -67.57
CA ALA A 18 32.63 -30.20 -67.13
C ALA A 18 32.85 -30.17 -65.59
N GLU A 19 32.00 -30.72 -64.71
CA GLU A 19 31.73 -32.15 -64.37
C GLU A 19 32.98 -32.97 -64.05
N VAL A 20 33.10 -33.88 -63.07
CA VAL A 20 32.43 -34.34 -61.82
C VAL A 20 33.43 -35.40 -61.23
N ASP A 21 33.18 -35.89 -60.01
CA ASP A 21 33.64 -37.17 -59.40
C ASP A 21 34.78 -37.04 -58.36
N ASP A 22 34.69 -37.34 -57.05
CA ASP A 22 34.04 -38.36 -56.18
C ASP A 22 35.06 -39.40 -55.65
N SER A 23 34.83 -39.87 -54.41
CA SER A 23 35.42 -41.00 -53.65
C SER A 23 36.82 -40.86 -53.02
N GLU A 24 37.18 -41.45 -51.88
CA GLU A 24 36.52 -41.98 -50.67
C GLU A 24 37.68 -42.44 -49.72
N GLU A 25 37.37 -42.63 -48.42
CA GLU A 25 37.99 -43.59 -47.47
C GLU A 25 39.48 -43.48 -47.01
N ALA A 26 39.68 -43.27 -45.70
CA ALA A 26 39.89 -44.34 -44.69
C ALA A 26 40.76 -43.93 -43.46
N ARG A 27 40.20 -44.11 -42.26
CA ARG A 27 40.70 -44.92 -41.09
C ARG A 27 42.17 -44.69 -40.61
N GLN A 28 42.55 -44.64 -39.33
CA GLN A 28 41.99 -45.16 -38.09
C GLN A 28 42.92 -44.81 -36.89
N ALA A 29 42.30 -44.77 -35.69
CA ALA A 29 42.76 -45.36 -34.42
C ALA A 29 43.55 -44.56 -33.35
N VAL A 30 43.11 -44.87 -32.12
CA VAL A 30 43.29 -44.35 -30.75
C VAL A 30 44.45 -45.10 -30.04
N PRO A 31 44.80 -44.79 -28.78
CA PRO A 31 44.15 -45.44 -27.59
C PRO A 31 43.93 -44.44 -26.42
N GLU A 32 42.81 -44.41 -25.68
CA GLU A 32 42.17 -45.34 -24.72
C GLU A 32 42.74 -45.33 -23.28
N ALA A 33 41.80 -45.19 -22.32
CA ALA A 33 41.74 -45.65 -20.93
C ALA A 33 41.96 -44.61 -19.81
N ALA A 34 40.90 -44.15 -19.13
CA ALA A 34 40.24 -44.91 -18.05
C ALA A 34 39.04 -44.13 -17.48
N ALA A 35 37.92 -44.84 -17.31
CA ALA A 35 36.69 -44.36 -16.69
C ALA A 35 36.76 -44.46 -15.16
N LEU A 36 36.04 -43.57 -14.46
CA LEU A 36 35.36 -43.89 -13.21
C LEU A 36 34.17 -42.95 -12.98
N THR A 37 33.03 -43.58 -12.84
CA THR A 37 31.68 -43.09 -12.58
C THR A 37 31.45 -42.72 -11.12
N ALA A 38 30.75 -41.61 -10.89
CA ALA A 38 29.82 -41.34 -9.78
C ALA A 38 29.17 -39.98 -10.09
N ALA A 39 27.95 -39.61 -9.75
CA ALA A 39 26.73 -40.25 -9.27
C ALA A 39 25.74 -39.07 -9.20
N ALA A 40 24.48 -39.29 -9.58
CA ALA A 40 23.45 -38.26 -9.60
C ALA A 40 23.26 -37.57 -8.24
N GLY A 41 23.20 -36.23 -8.26
CA GLY A 41 22.62 -35.42 -7.21
C GLY A 41 21.49 -34.58 -7.81
N SER A 42 20.25 -34.93 -7.48
CA SER A 42 19.05 -34.19 -7.86
C SER A 42 19.14 -32.72 -7.40
N PRO A 43 18.71 -31.74 -8.19
CA PRO A 43 18.44 -30.41 -7.65
C PRO A 43 17.24 -30.53 -6.70
N GLN A 44 17.45 -30.23 -5.42
CA GLN A 44 16.37 -30.13 -4.45
C GLN A 44 15.42 -28.98 -4.84
N PRO A 45 14.10 -29.16 -4.70
CA PRO A 45 13.15 -28.08 -4.87
C PRO A 45 13.33 -27.05 -3.75
N GLN A 46 13.56 -25.80 -4.14
CA GLN A 46 13.48 -24.64 -3.26
C GLN A 46 12.04 -24.54 -2.72
N PRO A 47 11.82 -24.25 -1.43
CA PRO A 47 10.49 -24.14 -0.88
C PRO A 47 9.77 -22.91 -1.44
N ALA A 48 8.68 -23.15 -2.17
CA ALA A 48 7.67 -22.14 -2.45
C ALA A 48 6.99 -21.77 -1.12
N PHE A 49 7.21 -20.57 -0.64
CA PHE A 49 6.45 -20.02 0.49
C PHE A 49 5.31 -19.18 -0.07
N SER A 50 4.15 -19.82 -0.26
CA SER A 50 2.88 -19.10 -0.29
C SER A 50 2.42 -18.93 1.16
N ALA A 51 2.26 -17.69 1.59
CA ALA A 51 1.65 -17.37 2.87
C ALA A 51 0.76 -16.14 2.70
N LYS A 52 -0.50 -16.37 2.33
CA LYS A 52 -1.58 -15.39 2.49
C LYS A 52 -2.72 -16.02 3.26
N ALA A 53 -3.04 -15.42 4.39
CA ALA A 53 -4.16 -15.81 5.23
C ALA A 53 -5.43 -15.12 4.72
N ALA A 54 -6.43 -15.90 4.35
CA ALA A 54 -7.78 -15.43 4.06
C ALA A 54 -8.55 -15.19 5.37
N ALA A 55 -9.22 -14.03 5.49
CA ALA A 55 -10.25 -13.81 6.51
C ALA A 55 -11.48 -13.14 5.88
N PHE A 56 -12.58 -13.90 5.85
CA PHE A 56 -13.88 -13.54 5.28
C PHE A 56 -14.76 -12.81 6.31
N LEU A 57 -15.53 -11.81 5.85
CA LEU A 57 -16.60 -11.17 6.61
C LEU A 57 -17.80 -12.11 6.77
N LYS A 58 -18.25 -12.36 8.00
CA LYS A 58 -19.58 -12.89 8.26
C LYS A 58 -20.27 -12.12 9.39
N ASP A 59 -21.35 -11.44 9.03
CA ASP A 59 -22.36 -10.95 9.95
C ASP A 59 -22.96 -12.11 10.75
N GLY A 60 -23.07 -11.93 12.07
CA GLY A 60 -23.71 -12.89 12.96
C GLY A 60 -23.69 -12.43 14.41
N ALA A 61 -24.86 -12.01 14.88
CA ALA A 61 -25.12 -11.42 16.19
C ALA A 61 -24.78 -12.31 17.40
N ALA A 62 -24.45 -11.61 18.50
CA ALA A 62 -24.78 -11.88 19.90
C ALA A 62 -24.59 -13.31 20.46
N ALA A 63 -23.65 -13.44 21.40
CA ALA A 63 -23.85 -14.12 22.68
C ALA A 63 -22.72 -13.77 23.66
N ASP A 64 -23.12 -13.29 24.83
CA ASP A 64 -22.33 -13.18 26.05
C ASP A 64 -21.79 -14.56 26.50
N ASP A 65 -20.61 -14.61 27.15
CA ASP A 65 -20.46 -15.04 28.56
C ASP A 65 -18.99 -15.28 28.96
N ALA A 66 -18.63 -14.77 30.15
CA ALA A 66 -17.66 -15.20 31.18
C ALA A 66 -16.31 -15.84 30.81
N SER A 67 -15.20 -15.63 31.52
CA SER A 67 -14.89 -14.94 32.78
C SER A 67 -13.36 -14.96 32.95
N SER A 68 -12.82 -13.90 33.56
CA SER A 68 -11.69 -14.02 34.49
C SER A 68 -11.88 -12.95 35.55
N ASN A 69 -12.44 -13.39 36.68
CA ASN A 69 -12.63 -12.64 37.92
C ASN A 69 -11.31 -12.08 38.45
N ASP A 70 -11.35 -10.83 38.91
CA ASP A 70 -10.79 -10.45 40.20
C ASP A 70 -11.91 -9.81 41.03
N ASP A 71 -12.16 -10.43 42.17
CA ASP A 71 -13.25 -10.24 43.13
C ASP A 71 -12.97 -9.04 44.07
N GLU A 72 -13.96 -8.15 44.29
CA GLU A 72 -14.58 -7.83 45.59
C GLU A 72 -15.29 -6.45 45.66
N GLU A 73 -16.51 -6.51 46.22
CA GLU A 73 -17.41 -5.49 46.81
C GLU A 73 -18.39 -4.66 45.94
N PRO A 74 -19.67 -4.52 46.38
CA PRO A 74 -20.76 -3.96 45.59
C PRO A 74 -20.93 -2.45 45.81
N GLY A 75 -21.27 -1.72 44.74
CA GLY A 75 -22.09 -0.51 44.90
C GLY A 75 -21.47 0.86 44.60
N ALA A 76 -20.45 0.97 43.75
CA ALA A 76 -20.12 2.27 43.13
C ALA A 76 -19.74 2.13 41.65
N GLU A 77 -20.60 2.66 40.77
CA GLU A 77 -20.27 2.81 39.36
C GLU A 77 -19.06 3.74 39.22
N THR A 78 -17.94 3.22 38.72
CA THR A 78 -16.72 4.02 38.49
C THR A 78 -17.01 5.20 37.57
N ARG A 79 -16.34 6.35 37.79
CA ARG A 79 -16.51 7.58 36.97
C ARG A 79 -16.44 7.32 35.45
N GLY A 80 -15.57 6.40 35.02
CA GLY A 80 -15.46 6.00 33.61
C GLY A 80 -16.72 5.30 33.07
N LYS A 81 -17.26 4.33 33.81
CA LYS A 81 -18.51 3.62 33.46
C LYS A 81 -19.71 4.59 33.41
N MET A 82 -19.78 5.52 34.36
CA MET A 82 -20.84 6.53 34.41
C MET A 82 -20.79 7.51 33.22
N LEU A 83 -19.60 8.02 32.87
CA LEU A 83 -19.44 8.89 31.69
C LEU A 83 -19.81 8.18 30.39
N GLN A 84 -19.52 6.87 30.31
CA GLN A 84 -19.91 6.06 29.16
C GLN A 84 -21.43 5.85 29.09
N ARG A 85 -22.11 5.71 30.24
CA ARG A 85 -23.59 5.71 30.32
C ARG A 85 -24.17 7.06 29.88
N HIS A 86 -23.67 8.16 30.42
CA HIS A 86 -24.11 9.53 30.06
C HIS A 86 -24.00 9.78 28.56
N LYS A 87 -22.90 9.35 27.93
CA LYS A 87 -22.68 9.47 26.48
C LYS A 87 -23.68 8.63 25.66
N ARG A 88 -24.04 7.43 26.14
CA ARG A 88 -25.04 6.58 25.48
C ARG A 88 -26.45 7.16 25.60
N GLU A 89 -26.81 7.69 26.77
CA GLU A 89 -28.11 8.34 27.01
C GLU A 89 -28.28 9.62 26.17
N GLN A 90 -27.24 10.45 26.07
CA GLN A 90 -27.25 11.64 25.20
C GLN A 90 -27.40 11.29 23.72
N LYS A 91 -26.73 10.23 23.26
CA LYS A 91 -26.86 9.77 21.87
C LYS A 91 -28.26 9.23 21.59
N ALA A 92 -28.80 8.42 22.49
CA ALA A 92 -30.15 7.86 22.36
C ALA A 92 -31.23 8.95 22.31
N LEU A 93 -31.11 9.99 23.16
CA LEU A 93 -32.06 11.10 23.19
C LEU A 93 -31.96 11.96 21.92
N LYS A 94 -30.75 12.22 21.41
CA LYS A 94 -30.54 12.92 20.13
C LYS A 94 -31.08 12.15 18.93
N ASP A 95 -30.95 10.82 18.92
CA ASP A 95 -31.50 10.00 17.85
C ASP A 95 -33.04 9.90 17.94
N GLN A 96 -33.61 9.92 19.15
CA GLN A 96 -35.07 10.01 19.36
C GLN A 96 -35.62 11.38 18.90
N MET A 97 -34.92 12.48 19.18
CA MET A 97 -35.29 13.82 18.70
C MET A 97 -35.28 13.95 17.18
N LYS A 98 -34.30 13.32 16.51
CA LYS A 98 -34.23 13.30 15.04
C LYS A 98 -35.42 12.59 14.42
N ARG A 99 -35.99 11.58 15.10
CA ARG A 99 -37.16 10.81 14.65
C ARG A 99 -38.49 11.54 14.88
N LEU A 100 -38.58 12.41 15.89
CA LEU A 100 -39.82 13.11 16.28
C LEU A 100 -40.01 14.49 15.59
N GLY A 101 -39.03 14.95 14.81
CA GLY A 101 -39.19 16.11 13.94
C GLY A 101 -39.52 17.43 14.67
N LYS A 102 -40.18 18.36 13.97
CA LYS A 102 -40.38 19.76 14.40
C LYS A 102 -41.38 19.93 15.55
N GLU A 103 -42.25 18.94 15.78
CA GLU A 103 -43.27 18.95 16.84
C GLU A 103 -42.72 18.55 18.22
N GLY A 104 -41.53 17.92 18.28
CA GLY A 104 -40.88 17.52 19.54
C GLY A 104 -39.70 18.39 19.97
N LYS A 105 -39.47 19.55 19.33
CA LYS A 105 -38.24 20.34 19.55
C LYS A 105 -38.18 21.01 20.92
N ASP A 106 -39.30 21.58 21.37
CA ASP A 106 -39.39 22.27 22.66
C ASP A 106 -39.44 21.27 23.84
N GLU A 107 -40.15 20.15 23.67
CA GLU A 107 -40.18 19.06 24.65
C GLU A 107 -38.84 18.33 24.73
N GLY A 108 -38.18 18.16 23.59
CA GLY A 108 -36.83 17.61 23.53
C GLY A 108 -35.81 18.49 24.25
N ALA A 109 -35.81 19.81 24.04
CA ALA A 109 -34.88 20.71 24.72
C ALA A 109 -35.05 20.66 26.26
N LYS A 110 -36.28 20.47 26.73
CA LYS A 110 -36.59 20.27 28.15
C LYS A 110 -36.02 18.95 28.68
N LEU A 111 -36.19 17.85 27.93
CA LEU A 111 -35.67 16.54 28.32
C LEU A 111 -34.14 16.46 28.28
N GLU A 112 -33.50 17.17 27.34
CA GLU A 112 -32.03 17.27 27.28
C GLU A 112 -31.47 18.04 28.48
N ALA A 113 -32.09 19.17 28.86
CA ALA A 113 -31.68 19.95 30.03
C ALA A 113 -31.89 19.19 31.36
N GLU A 114 -32.98 18.43 31.48
CA GLU A 114 -33.23 17.60 32.67
C GLU A 114 -32.21 16.45 32.80
N MET A 115 -31.86 15.82 31.67
CA MET A 115 -30.85 14.77 31.62
C MET A 115 -29.45 15.31 31.96
N GLU A 116 -29.07 16.46 31.41
CA GLU A 116 -27.78 17.10 31.72
C GLU A 116 -27.68 17.52 33.18
N ALA A 117 -28.77 18.04 33.77
CA ALA A 117 -28.84 18.35 35.19
C ALA A 117 -28.67 17.09 36.07
N ARG A 118 -29.24 15.95 35.66
CA ARG A 118 -29.07 14.67 36.35
C ARG A 118 -27.65 14.15 36.23
N HIS A 119 -27.05 14.21 35.04
CA HIS A 119 -25.66 13.82 34.81
C HIS A 119 -24.68 14.67 35.62
N ALA A 120 -24.92 15.97 35.72
CA ALA A 120 -24.13 16.88 36.54
C ALA A 120 -24.23 16.56 38.04
N ALA A 121 -25.43 16.23 38.54
CA ALA A 121 -25.63 15.83 39.94
C ALA A 121 -24.96 14.48 40.27
N GLU A 122 -25.00 13.52 39.34
CA GLU A 122 -24.32 12.21 39.48
C GLU A 122 -22.79 12.33 39.45
N LEU A 123 -22.24 13.25 38.65
CA LEU A 123 -20.80 13.53 38.65
C LEU A 123 -20.36 14.28 39.90
N ALA A 124 -21.20 15.19 40.43
CA ALA A 124 -20.92 15.91 41.66
C ALA A 124 -20.96 15.01 42.90
N SER A 125 -21.86 14.01 42.93
CA SER A 125 -21.90 13.04 44.04
C SER A 125 -20.68 12.12 44.08
N LEU A 126 -20.08 11.82 42.92
CA LEU A 126 -18.83 11.05 42.81
C LEU A 126 -17.55 11.87 43.10
N ALA A 127 -17.60 13.19 42.98
CA ALA A 127 -16.47 14.08 43.31
C ALA A 127 -16.29 14.28 44.83
N GLY A 128 -17.32 13.97 45.63
CA GLY A 128 -17.42 14.29 47.06
C GLY A 128 -16.38 13.66 47.98
N ASP A 129 -15.62 12.64 47.54
CA ASP A 129 -14.67 11.92 48.42
C ASP A 129 -13.19 12.05 48.02
N ARG A 130 -12.85 12.90 47.04
CA ARG A 130 -11.43 13.10 46.63
C ARG A 130 -10.98 14.56 46.51
N GLU A 131 -11.90 15.51 46.72
CA GLU A 131 -11.62 16.95 46.62
C GLU A 131 -11.16 17.60 47.94
N LYS A 132 -11.39 16.95 49.09
CA LYS A 132 -11.00 17.50 50.41
C LYS A 132 -9.48 17.55 50.63
N THR A 133 -8.70 16.69 49.97
CA THR A 133 -7.24 16.60 50.21
C THR A 133 -6.40 17.48 49.29
N VAL A 134 -6.96 17.93 48.15
CA VAL A 134 -6.24 18.79 47.19
C VAL A 134 -6.51 20.28 47.44
N ALA A 135 -7.73 20.62 47.87
CA ALA A 135 -8.09 22.00 48.20
C ALA A 135 -7.31 22.57 49.41
N GLU A 136 -7.00 21.74 50.41
CA GLU A 136 -6.16 22.15 51.56
C GLU A 136 -4.68 22.34 51.18
N ALA A 137 -4.14 21.54 50.25
CA ALA A 137 -2.76 21.68 49.79
C ALA A 137 -2.53 22.95 48.95
N VAL A 138 -3.53 23.35 48.16
CA VAL A 138 -3.47 24.57 47.33
C VAL A 138 -3.65 25.85 48.18
N ALA A 139 -4.49 25.81 49.22
CA ALA A 139 -4.69 26.94 50.12
C ALA A 139 -3.46 27.25 51.01
N VAL A 140 -2.67 26.24 51.37
CA VAL A 140 -1.43 26.42 52.15
C VAL A 140 -0.31 27.05 51.31
N ALA A 141 -0.26 26.79 50.00
CA ALA A 141 0.74 27.38 49.10
C ALA A 141 0.47 28.88 48.83
N ASP A 142 -0.79 29.31 48.75
CA ASP A 142 -1.18 30.71 48.51
C ASP A 142 -0.96 31.61 49.75
N SER A 143 -1.05 31.02 50.95
CA SER A 143 -0.77 31.70 52.22
C SER A 143 0.73 31.92 52.47
N LEU A 144 1.62 31.07 51.90
CA LEU A 144 3.07 31.25 52.00
C LEU A 144 3.60 32.34 51.05
N TYR A 145 2.95 32.56 49.90
CA TYR A 145 3.36 33.56 48.91
C TYR A 145 2.97 35.00 49.28
N SER A 146 1.98 35.16 50.15
CA SER A 146 1.47 36.46 50.59
C SER A 146 2.21 37.07 51.79
N VAL A 147 3.12 36.32 52.44
CA VAL A 147 3.85 36.78 53.64
C VAL A 147 5.24 37.36 53.34
N HIS A 148 5.77 37.26 52.12
CA HIS A 148 7.16 37.65 51.81
C HIS A 148 7.37 38.98 51.06
N LEU A 149 6.34 39.80 50.82
CA LEU A 149 6.53 41.10 50.18
C LEU A 149 5.69 42.17 50.86
N GLY A 150 6.19 42.61 52.01
CA GLY A 150 5.83 43.88 52.62
C GLY A 150 6.77 45.00 52.13
N ASP A 151 6.15 45.94 51.43
CA ASP A 151 6.33 47.39 51.51
C ASP A 151 7.23 48.17 50.51
N GLU A 152 6.68 49.34 50.19
CA GLU A 152 7.24 50.57 49.63
C GLU A 152 7.34 50.80 48.10
N GLU A 153 6.42 51.67 47.66
CA GLU A 153 6.59 52.86 46.82
C GLU A 153 7.12 52.82 45.36
N GLN A 154 6.25 53.33 44.49
CA GLN A 154 6.51 54.21 43.33
C GLN A 154 7.39 53.71 42.16
N GLY A 155 6.75 53.57 40.99
CA GLY A 155 7.42 53.46 39.70
C GLY A 155 6.47 53.10 38.55
N GLU A 156 5.96 54.11 37.85
CA GLU A 156 5.15 53.96 36.64
C GLU A 156 5.92 53.25 35.52
N GLN A 157 5.53 52.01 35.18
CA GLN A 157 5.62 51.49 33.81
C GLN A 157 4.32 50.76 33.45
N GLN A 158 3.52 51.40 32.61
CA GLN A 158 2.26 50.87 32.08
C GLN A 158 2.53 49.71 31.12
N HIS A 159 2.69 48.49 31.64
CA HIS A 159 2.41 47.29 30.85
C HIS A 159 0.89 47.15 30.72
N LYS A 160 0.36 47.36 29.50
CA LYS A 160 -1.05 47.06 29.17
C LYS A 160 -1.31 45.59 29.49
N LYS A 161 -1.95 45.32 30.63
CA LYS A 161 -2.30 43.96 31.06
C LYS A 161 -3.24 43.37 30.00
N ALA A 162 -2.81 42.28 29.34
CA ALA A 162 -3.61 41.57 28.35
C ALA A 162 -5.02 41.27 28.90
N SER A 163 -6.03 41.56 28.09
CA SER A 163 -7.45 41.41 28.47
C SER A 163 -7.78 39.98 28.87
N LYS A 164 -8.76 39.78 29.76
CA LYS A 164 -9.24 38.46 30.20
C LYS A 164 -9.62 37.55 29.02
N GLY A 165 -10.13 38.12 27.92
CA GLY A 165 -10.43 37.37 26.70
C GLY A 165 -9.19 36.94 25.92
N GLN A 166 -8.15 37.78 25.90
CA GLN A 166 -6.87 37.48 25.27
C GLN A 166 -6.13 36.38 26.03
N ARG A 167 -6.08 36.46 27.37
CA ARG A 167 -5.50 35.42 28.24
C ARG A 167 -6.16 34.04 28.04
N ARG A 168 -7.49 33.99 27.88
CA ARG A 168 -8.22 32.74 27.63
C ARG A 168 -7.93 32.14 26.25
N ARG A 169 -7.66 32.97 25.23
CA ARG A 169 -7.30 32.52 23.89
C ARG A 169 -5.86 32.01 23.86
N GLU A 170 -4.94 32.72 24.50
CA GLU A 170 -3.54 32.32 24.65
C GLU A 170 -3.41 31.02 25.46
N GLN A 171 -4.21 30.84 26.52
CA GLN A 171 -4.23 29.58 27.27
C GLN A 171 -4.71 28.40 26.40
N ARG A 172 -5.77 28.56 25.61
CA ARG A 172 -6.26 27.51 24.69
C ARG A 172 -5.23 27.16 23.62
N GLN A 173 -4.55 28.17 23.06
CA GLN A 173 -3.50 27.95 22.08
C GLN A 173 -2.31 27.20 22.68
N ARG A 174 -1.93 27.52 23.92
CA ARG A 174 -0.87 26.77 24.63
C ARG A 174 -1.28 25.34 24.92
N GLU A 175 -2.50 25.10 25.37
CA GLU A 175 -3.02 23.74 25.62
C GLU A 175 -3.12 22.92 24.32
N GLU A 176 -3.48 23.55 23.20
CA GLU A 176 -3.50 22.92 21.88
C GLU A 176 -2.09 22.61 21.37
N GLN A 177 -1.15 23.55 21.50
CA GLN A 177 0.27 23.36 21.17
C GLN A 177 0.91 22.27 22.04
N GLU A 178 0.63 22.23 23.34
CA GLU A 178 1.15 21.21 24.25
C GLU A 178 0.57 19.83 23.91
N ARG A 179 -0.72 19.77 23.53
CA ARG A 179 -1.34 18.54 23.06
C ARG A 179 -0.74 18.07 21.73
N GLU A 180 -0.54 18.97 20.78
CA GLU A 180 0.10 18.68 19.50
C GLU A 180 1.55 18.23 19.69
N ALA A 181 2.32 18.93 20.54
CA ALA A 181 3.68 18.56 20.89
C ALA A 181 3.76 17.18 21.56
N ARG A 182 2.82 16.84 22.45
CA ARG A 182 2.76 15.48 23.04
C ARG A 182 2.45 14.42 21.99
N ILE A 183 1.51 14.68 21.09
CA ILE A 183 1.17 13.75 19.99
C ILE A 183 2.37 13.58 19.04
N GLN A 184 3.06 14.67 18.71
CA GLN A 184 4.26 14.65 17.88
C GLN A 184 5.41 13.88 18.56
N ALA A 185 5.61 14.06 19.87
CA ALA A 185 6.60 13.30 20.63
C ALA A 185 6.28 11.80 20.65
N GLU A 186 5.02 11.43 20.87
CA GLU A 186 4.56 10.03 20.81
C GLU A 186 4.73 9.43 19.40
N LEU A 187 4.48 10.20 18.34
CA LEU A 187 4.69 9.78 16.94
C LEU A 187 6.18 9.64 16.60
N ALA A 188 7.03 10.55 17.06
CA ALA A 188 8.47 10.49 16.86
C ALA A 188 9.10 9.31 17.63
N GLU A 189 8.58 8.99 18.82
CA GLU A 189 8.99 7.81 19.58
C GLU A 189 8.59 6.49 18.90
N LEU A 190 7.52 6.48 18.10
CA LEU A 190 7.09 5.32 17.32
C LEU A 190 8.01 4.99 16.13
N GLY A 191 8.93 5.90 15.77
CA GLY A 191 9.86 5.74 14.64
C GLY A 191 9.17 5.72 13.27
N ASP A 192 9.99 5.56 12.23
CA ASP A 192 9.47 5.38 10.86
C ASP A 192 8.65 4.09 10.77
N THR A 193 7.44 4.19 10.23
CA THR A 193 6.64 3.00 9.93
C THR A 193 7.33 2.11 8.89
N ASP A 194 7.09 0.80 8.93
CA ASP A 194 7.64 -0.16 7.93
C ASP A 194 7.40 0.29 6.49
N ARG A 195 6.25 0.94 6.22
CA ARG A 195 5.93 1.56 4.93
C ARG A 195 6.97 2.59 4.50
N VAL A 196 7.29 3.54 5.39
CA VAL A 196 8.20 4.65 5.12
C VAL A 196 9.62 4.12 4.92
N ILE A 197 10.03 3.15 5.74
CA ILE A 197 11.32 2.48 5.60
C ILE A 197 11.41 1.77 4.24
N GLU A 198 10.43 0.94 3.90
CA GLU A 198 10.40 0.19 2.63
C GLU A 198 10.38 1.14 1.42
N GLN A 199 9.58 2.19 1.46
CA GLN A 199 9.51 3.17 0.38
C GLN A 199 10.84 3.92 0.19
N ARG A 200 11.52 4.29 1.29
CA ARG A 200 12.83 4.93 1.25
C ARG A 200 13.91 4.01 0.70
N GLU A 201 13.96 2.76 1.12
CA GLU A 201 14.92 1.76 0.62
C GLU A 201 14.69 1.46 -0.87
N LEU A 202 13.43 1.36 -1.29
CA LEU A 202 13.08 1.15 -2.68
C LEU A 202 13.44 2.36 -3.56
N LYS A 203 13.17 3.59 -3.09
CA LYS A 203 13.66 4.81 -3.74
C LYS A 203 15.19 4.80 -3.89
N ALA A 204 15.93 4.30 -2.88
CA ALA A 204 17.39 4.20 -2.94
C ALA A 204 17.89 3.17 -3.96
N ILE A 205 17.16 2.07 -4.19
CA ILE A 205 17.45 1.07 -5.25
C ILE A 205 17.22 1.67 -6.64
N LEU A 206 16.14 2.44 -6.81
CA LEU A 206 15.71 2.99 -8.10
C LEU A 206 16.49 4.22 -8.54
N ARG A 207 16.92 5.07 -7.60
CA ARG A 207 17.68 6.31 -7.85
C ARG A 207 18.91 6.12 -8.75
N PRO A 208 19.85 5.18 -8.52
CA PRO A 208 21.01 5.00 -9.38
C PRO A 208 20.66 4.51 -10.80
N LEU A 209 19.43 4.02 -11.01
CA LEU A 209 18.93 3.59 -12.32
C LEU A 209 18.22 4.72 -13.08
N GLY A 210 18.08 5.91 -12.47
CA GLY A 210 17.30 7.01 -13.05
C GLY A 210 15.81 6.68 -13.12
N LEU A 211 15.31 5.95 -12.13
CA LEU A 211 13.92 5.50 -12.03
C LEU A 211 13.25 6.08 -10.78
N VAL A 212 11.95 6.33 -10.88
CA VAL A 212 11.10 6.80 -9.77
C VAL A 212 9.83 5.97 -9.69
N ILE A 213 9.26 5.89 -8.49
CA ILE A 213 7.98 5.22 -8.23
C ILE A 213 6.85 6.16 -8.65
N ARG A 214 5.89 5.63 -9.40
CA ARG A 214 4.63 6.29 -9.72
C ARG A 214 3.50 5.55 -9.02
N GLU A 215 2.81 6.26 -8.14
CA GLU A 215 1.73 5.71 -7.32
C GLU A 215 0.52 5.28 -8.16
N ILE A 216 0.01 4.10 -7.84
CA ILE A 216 -1.12 3.38 -8.41
C ILE A 216 -2.18 3.25 -7.31
N PRO A 217 -3.47 3.42 -7.64
CA PRO A 217 -4.55 3.30 -6.66
C PRO A 217 -4.46 1.97 -5.88
N PRO A 218 -4.56 1.99 -4.53
CA PRO A 218 -4.54 0.80 -3.69
C PRO A 218 -5.88 0.04 -3.75
N ASP A 219 -6.25 -0.41 -4.95
CA ASP A 219 -7.36 -1.32 -5.19
C ASP A 219 -6.83 -2.73 -5.49
N GLY A 220 -7.72 -3.72 -5.51
CA GLY A 220 -7.35 -5.10 -5.86
C GLY A 220 -6.87 -5.27 -7.31
N HIS A 221 -6.78 -4.21 -8.11
CA HIS A 221 -6.31 -4.22 -9.49
C HIS A 221 -4.90 -3.65 -9.66
N CYS A 222 -4.19 -3.32 -8.57
CA CYS A 222 -2.88 -2.65 -8.59
C CYS A 222 -1.87 -3.27 -9.56
N LEU A 223 -1.71 -4.60 -9.61
CA LEU A 223 -0.83 -5.28 -10.57
C LEU A 223 -1.16 -4.88 -12.02
N TYR A 224 -2.42 -5.01 -12.41
CA TYR A 224 -2.85 -4.75 -13.78
C TYR A 224 -2.83 -3.26 -14.11
N ARG A 225 -3.17 -2.39 -13.15
CA ARG A 225 -3.07 -0.94 -13.32
C ARG A 225 -1.63 -0.47 -13.46
N SER A 226 -0.70 -1.06 -12.71
CA SER A 226 0.72 -0.74 -12.83
C SER A 226 1.28 -1.12 -14.20
N LEU A 227 0.79 -2.21 -14.82
CA LEU A 227 1.15 -2.61 -16.17
C LEU A 227 0.46 -1.78 -17.25
N GLU A 228 -0.83 -1.47 -17.10
CA GLU A 228 -1.55 -0.50 -17.94
C GLU A 228 -0.80 0.83 -18.00
N ASP A 229 -0.35 1.32 -16.84
CA ASP A 229 0.44 2.53 -16.72
C ASP A 229 1.78 2.46 -17.46
N GLN A 230 2.50 1.34 -17.35
CA GLN A 230 3.76 1.11 -18.09
C GLN A 230 3.54 1.02 -19.60
N LEU A 231 2.47 0.37 -20.04
CA LEU A 231 2.14 0.23 -21.46
C LEU A 231 1.84 1.59 -22.12
N GLN A 232 1.15 2.49 -21.42
CA GLN A 232 0.88 3.85 -21.89
C GLN A 232 2.14 4.71 -21.99
N GLN A 233 3.22 4.33 -21.31
CA GLN A 233 4.49 5.06 -21.27
C GLN A 233 5.57 4.48 -22.19
N LEU A 234 5.25 3.44 -22.97
CA LEU A 234 6.17 2.91 -23.95
C LEU A 234 6.54 3.99 -24.99
N PRO A 235 7.82 4.12 -25.37
CA PRO A 235 8.23 5.06 -26.41
C PRO A 235 7.51 4.77 -27.73
N ALA A 236 7.20 5.80 -28.50
CA ALA A 236 6.45 5.67 -29.75
C ALA A 236 7.18 4.81 -30.81
N GLU A 237 8.50 4.64 -30.68
CA GLU A 237 9.32 3.81 -31.55
C GLU A 237 9.20 2.31 -31.22
N VAL A 238 8.73 1.98 -30.01
CA VAL A 238 8.56 0.61 -29.56
C VAL A 238 7.21 0.11 -30.05
N ALA A 239 7.23 -0.97 -30.85
CA ALA A 239 6.00 -1.57 -31.36
C ALA A 239 5.10 -2.00 -30.18
N PRO A 240 3.79 -1.72 -30.23
CA PRO A 240 2.87 -2.12 -29.18
C PRO A 240 2.86 -3.66 -29.00
N PRO A 241 2.37 -4.16 -27.86
CA PRO A 241 2.13 -5.59 -27.68
C PRO A 241 1.27 -6.16 -28.81
N PRO A 242 1.48 -7.42 -29.21
CA PRO A 242 0.66 -8.04 -30.24
C PRO A 242 -0.80 -8.10 -29.78
N THR A 243 -1.70 -7.60 -30.62
CA THR A 243 -3.15 -7.79 -30.47
C THR A 243 -3.56 -9.12 -31.11
N ALA A 244 -4.67 -9.71 -30.67
CA ALA A 244 -5.18 -10.92 -31.30
C ALA A 244 -5.60 -10.62 -32.75
N GLU A 245 -5.48 -11.59 -33.65
CA GLU A 245 -5.86 -11.41 -35.06
C GLU A 245 -7.35 -11.00 -35.16
N GLY A 246 -7.59 -9.73 -35.52
CA GLY A 246 -8.93 -9.15 -35.64
C GLY A 246 -9.34 -8.18 -34.53
N GLU A 247 -8.56 -8.05 -33.45
CA GLU A 247 -8.67 -6.92 -32.52
C GLU A 247 -8.09 -5.67 -33.20
N GLN A 248 -8.90 -4.61 -33.32
CA GLN A 248 -8.42 -3.35 -33.88
C GLN A 248 -7.37 -2.75 -32.95
N ASP A 249 -6.38 -2.04 -33.52
CA ASP A 249 -5.37 -1.25 -32.79
C ASP A 249 -5.94 -0.19 -31.82
N ALA A 250 -7.28 -0.13 -31.66
CA ALA A 250 -8.04 0.88 -30.96
C ALA A 250 -8.59 0.45 -29.59
N ASP A 251 -8.58 -0.85 -29.26
CA ASP A 251 -8.91 -1.26 -27.90
C ASP A 251 -7.70 -0.99 -27.00
N GLU A 252 -7.73 0.15 -26.32
CA GLU A 252 -6.72 0.54 -25.35
C GLU A 252 -6.55 -0.60 -24.33
N LEU A 253 -5.32 -1.13 -24.22
CA LEU A 253 -4.93 -2.20 -23.30
C LEU A 253 -5.08 -1.72 -21.85
N ASN A 254 -6.32 -1.73 -21.39
CA ASN A 254 -6.69 -1.35 -20.04
C ASN A 254 -6.57 -2.54 -19.07
N PHE A 255 -6.55 -2.25 -17.78
CA PHE A 255 -6.37 -3.27 -16.74
C PHE A 255 -7.42 -4.40 -16.76
N LEU A 256 -8.66 -4.14 -17.23
CA LEU A 256 -9.69 -5.18 -17.35
C LEU A 256 -9.38 -6.13 -18.52
N LEU A 257 -8.96 -5.58 -19.65
CA LEU A 257 -8.54 -6.39 -20.79
C LEU A 257 -7.30 -7.21 -20.47
N LEU A 258 -6.34 -6.66 -19.71
CA LEU A 258 -5.18 -7.41 -19.22
C LEU A 258 -5.60 -8.62 -18.37
N ARG A 259 -6.58 -8.47 -17.47
CA ARG A 259 -7.12 -9.59 -16.69
C ARG A 259 -7.71 -10.68 -17.58
N GLN A 260 -8.53 -10.30 -18.56
CA GLN A 260 -9.14 -11.24 -19.51
C GLN A 260 -8.08 -11.99 -20.32
N LYS A 261 -7.10 -11.27 -20.88
CA LYS A 261 -6.02 -11.88 -21.67
C LYS A 261 -5.17 -12.84 -20.84
N VAL A 262 -4.95 -12.55 -19.56
CA VAL A 262 -4.25 -13.47 -18.64
C VAL A 262 -5.05 -14.73 -18.40
N ALA A 263 -6.32 -14.62 -18.02
CA ALA A 263 -7.16 -15.79 -17.80
C ALA A 263 -7.28 -16.66 -19.06
N GLU A 264 -7.48 -16.04 -20.22
CA GLU A 264 -7.50 -16.74 -21.51
C GLU A 264 -6.18 -17.46 -21.78
N HIS A 265 -5.04 -16.78 -21.60
CA HIS A 265 -3.72 -17.36 -21.83
C HIS A 265 -3.44 -18.54 -20.89
N MET A 266 -3.78 -18.39 -19.62
CA MET A 266 -3.66 -19.45 -18.62
C MET A 266 -4.50 -20.67 -18.99
N ARG A 267 -5.75 -20.48 -19.47
CA ARG A 267 -6.60 -21.59 -19.96
C ARG A 267 -5.98 -22.28 -21.18
N GLN A 268 -5.45 -21.52 -22.13
CA GLN A 268 -4.82 -22.07 -23.34
C GLN A 268 -3.54 -22.87 -23.04
N HIS A 269 -2.86 -22.57 -21.93
CA HIS A 269 -1.61 -23.18 -21.51
C HIS A 269 -1.75 -23.83 -20.12
N ALA A 270 -2.91 -24.45 -19.85
CA ALA A 270 -3.27 -24.92 -18.51
C ALA A 270 -2.21 -25.80 -17.83
N GLU A 271 -1.54 -26.67 -18.58
CA GLU A 271 -0.49 -27.56 -18.05
C GLU A 271 0.71 -26.81 -17.46
N GLU A 272 0.98 -25.59 -17.93
CA GLU A 272 2.09 -24.75 -17.43
C GLU A 272 1.71 -24.01 -16.14
N PHE A 273 0.44 -23.63 -15.99
CA PHE A 273 -0.01 -22.76 -14.90
C PHE A 273 -0.69 -23.51 -13.76
N LYS A 274 -1.42 -24.58 -14.07
CA LYS A 274 -2.19 -25.38 -13.10
C LYS A 274 -1.36 -25.89 -11.91
N PRO A 275 -0.08 -26.29 -12.04
CA PRO A 275 0.73 -26.70 -10.89
C PRO A 275 0.99 -25.59 -9.86
N PHE A 276 0.79 -24.32 -10.22
CA PHE A 276 1.08 -23.16 -9.38
C PHE A 276 -0.16 -22.52 -8.77
N VAL A 277 -1.35 -23.00 -9.12
CA VAL A 277 -2.63 -22.50 -8.58
C VAL A 277 -3.05 -23.37 -7.41
N LEU A 278 -3.16 -22.77 -6.22
CA LEU A 278 -3.52 -23.46 -4.99
C LEU A 278 -4.95 -23.07 -4.53
N PRO A 279 -5.62 -23.93 -3.73
CA PRO A 279 -6.93 -23.61 -3.16
C PRO A 279 -6.97 -22.30 -2.36
N GLU A 280 -5.86 -21.94 -1.73
CA GLU A 280 -5.70 -20.72 -0.92
C GLU A 280 -5.70 -19.44 -1.77
N ASP A 281 -5.41 -19.56 -3.07
CA ASP A 281 -5.37 -18.41 -3.99
C ASP A 281 -6.78 -17.99 -4.45
N LEU A 282 -7.81 -18.80 -4.16
CA LEU A 282 -9.21 -18.50 -4.44
C LEU A 282 -9.92 -17.92 -3.23
N ALA A 283 -10.55 -16.75 -3.37
CA ALA A 283 -11.40 -16.20 -2.32
C ALA A 283 -12.65 -17.06 -2.08
N SER A 284 -13.08 -17.81 -3.09
CA SER A 284 -14.24 -18.72 -3.04
C SER A 284 -13.97 -20.05 -2.32
N GLY A 285 -12.72 -20.37 -1.97
CA GLY A 285 -12.36 -21.58 -1.22
C GLY A 285 -12.30 -22.88 -2.03
N GLY A 286 -12.30 -22.78 -3.37
CA GLY A 286 -12.11 -23.91 -4.29
C GLY A 286 -13.37 -24.76 -4.54
N GLY A 287 -13.40 -25.42 -5.70
CA GLY A 287 -14.47 -26.32 -6.16
C GLY A 287 -13.94 -27.47 -7.01
N ASP A 288 -14.82 -28.21 -7.70
CA ASP A 288 -14.46 -29.40 -8.49
C ASP A 288 -13.45 -29.11 -9.61
N ASP A 289 -13.44 -27.89 -10.16
CA ASP A 289 -12.42 -27.39 -11.07
C ASP A 289 -11.75 -26.12 -10.50
N LEU A 290 -10.74 -26.33 -9.66
CA LEU A 290 -9.96 -25.28 -9.01
C LEU A 290 -9.37 -24.29 -10.03
N PHE A 291 -8.84 -24.80 -11.13
CA PHE A 291 -8.11 -23.97 -12.09
C PHE A 291 -9.05 -23.10 -12.93
N GLU A 292 -10.19 -23.63 -13.36
CA GLU A 292 -11.19 -22.84 -14.08
C GLU A 292 -11.82 -21.77 -13.17
N ALA A 293 -12.08 -22.12 -11.90
CA ALA A 293 -12.54 -21.15 -10.91
C ALA A 293 -11.52 -20.02 -10.73
N TYR A 294 -10.23 -20.35 -10.70
CA TYR A 294 -9.15 -19.36 -10.59
C TYR A 294 -9.13 -18.39 -11.78
N CYS A 295 -9.16 -18.93 -13.00
CA CYS A 295 -9.18 -18.12 -14.22
C CYS A 295 -10.43 -17.22 -14.28
N THR A 296 -11.59 -17.73 -13.85
CA THR A 296 -12.84 -16.96 -13.79
C THR A 296 -12.77 -15.85 -12.74
N GLU A 297 -12.24 -16.12 -11.55
CA GLU A 297 -12.12 -15.12 -10.49
C GLU A 297 -11.12 -14.02 -10.87
N LEU A 298 -10.01 -14.39 -11.51
CA LEU A 298 -8.99 -13.49 -12.04
C LEU A 298 -9.56 -12.48 -13.05
N GLU A 299 -10.39 -12.94 -13.99
CA GLU A 299 -10.94 -12.08 -15.06
C GLU A 299 -12.16 -11.26 -14.64
N THR A 300 -12.95 -11.74 -13.68
CA THR A 300 -14.24 -11.12 -13.31
C THR A 300 -14.20 -10.28 -12.05
N THR A 301 -13.14 -10.37 -11.24
CA THR A 301 -13.07 -9.73 -9.92
C THR A 301 -11.82 -8.87 -9.72
N ALA A 302 -11.70 -8.29 -8.52
CA ALA A 302 -10.51 -7.60 -8.04
C ALA A 302 -9.56 -8.53 -7.27
N ALA A 303 -9.54 -9.83 -7.58
CA ALA A 303 -8.58 -10.77 -7.02
C ALA A 303 -7.15 -10.25 -7.26
N TRP A 304 -6.33 -10.32 -6.20
CA TRP A 304 -4.95 -9.85 -6.24
C TRP A 304 -4.13 -10.75 -7.17
N GLY A 305 -3.38 -10.12 -8.08
CA GLY A 305 -2.44 -10.86 -8.92
C GLY A 305 -1.07 -11.00 -8.25
N GLY A 306 -0.30 -11.99 -8.70
CA GLY A 306 1.05 -12.25 -8.24
C GLY A 306 1.95 -12.82 -9.32
N GLN A 307 2.79 -13.78 -8.92
CA GLN A 307 3.83 -14.36 -9.77
C GLN A 307 3.27 -15.04 -11.03
N VAL A 308 2.19 -15.80 -10.86
CA VAL A 308 1.59 -16.61 -11.93
C VAL A 308 1.02 -15.70 -13.02
N GLU A 309 0.36 -14.62 -12.61
CA GLU A 309 -0.18 -13.58 -13.48
C GLU A 309 0.93 -12.82 -14.20
N LEU A 310 1.99 -12.43 -13.48
CA LEU A 310 3.15 -11.76 -14.06
C LEU A 310 3.81 -12.62 -15.15
N GLN A 311 3.95 -13.93 -14.91
CA GLN A 311 4.51 -14.86 -15.89
C GLN A 311 3.62 -14.96 -17.13
N ALA A 312 2.30 -15.06 -16.95
CA ALA A 312 1.35 -15.05 -18.05
C ALA A 312 1.39 -13.72 -18.82
N LEU A 313 1.43 -12.58 -18.12
CA LEU A 313 1.48 -11.24 -18.71
C LEU A 313 2.71 -11.02 -19.56
N ALA A 314 3.89 -11.48 -19.11
CA ALA A 314 5.12 -11.40 -19.90
C ALA A 314 4.96 -12.13 -21.25
N GLN A 315 4.31 -13.30 -21.25
CA GLN A 315 4.08 -14.10 -22.45
C GLN A 315 2.99 -13.53 -23.36
N VAL A 316 1.90 -13.00 -22.79
CA VAL A 316 0.78 -12.35 -23.50
C VAL A 316 1.26 -11.07 -24.18
N LEU A 317 1.96 -10.21 -23.43
CA LEU A 317 2.39 -8.90 -23.92
C LEU A 317 3.67 -8.98 -24.76
N LYS A 318 4.31 -10.15 -24.85
CA LYS A 318 5.64 -10.34 -25.48
C LYS A 318 6.61 -9.26 -25.03
N SER A 319 6.66 -9.06 -23.72
CA SER A 319 7.36 -7.95 -23.06
C SER A 319 8.14 -8.49 -21.87
N HIS A 320 9.28 -7.86 -21.61
CA HIS A 320 10.07 -8.15 -20.42
C HIS A 320 9.47 -7.37 -19.24
N ILE A 321 9.31 -8.02 -18.10
CA ILE A 321 8.82 -7.40 -16.86
C ILE A 321 9.92 -7.48 -15.81
N ALA A 322 10.30 -6.34 -15.25
CA ALA A 322 11.24 -6.23 -14.15
C ALA A 322 10.50 -5.77 -12.89
N VAL A 323 10.57 -6.56 -11.81
CA VAL A 323 9.95 -6.23 -10.52
C VAL A 323 11.05 -5.94 -9.49
N TYR A 324 11.03 -4.73 -8.93
CA TYR A 324 11.93 -4.29 -7.87
C TYR A 324 11.28 -4.49 -6.50
N THR A 325 12.00 -5.15 -5.59
CA THR A 325 11.53 -5.43 -4.23
C THR A 325 12.69 -5.20 -3.26
N VAL A 326 12.40 -4.61 -2.11
CA VAL A 326 13.40 -4.41 -1.05
C VAL A 326 13.96 -5.75 -0.56
N GLY A 327 15.28 -5.82 -0.42
CA GLY A 327 15.98 -6.99 0.12
C GLY A 327 16.00 -8.22 -0.79
N MET A 328 15.48 -8.13 -2.01
CA MET A 328 15.42 -9.23 -2.97
C MET A 328 16.10 -8.85 -4.30
N PRO A 329 16.70 -9.82 -5.02
CA PRO A 329 17.13 -9.58 -6.39
C PRO A 329 15.97 -9.12 -7.27
N VAL A 330 16.27 -8.32 -8.30
CA VAL A 330 15.29 -7.95 -9.32
C VAL A 330 14.73 -9.21 -9.95
N GLN A 331 13.41 -9.30 -10.03
CA GLN A 331 12.76 -10.41 -10.69
C GLN A 331 12.55 -10.08 -12.16
N ASP A 332 13.19 -10.87 -13.02
CA ASP A 332 13.09 -10.78 -14.46
C ASP A 332 12.11 -11.83 -15.00
N LEU A 333 11.03 -11.39 -15.65
CA LEU A 333 10.09 -12.26 -16.36
C LEU A 333 10.10 -11.94 -17.86
N GLY A 334 10.01 -12.98 -18.70
CA GLY A 334 10.05 -12.82 -20.14
C GLY A 334 11.39 -12.29 -20.65
N GLU A 335 12.50 -12.85 -20.15
CA GLU A 335 13.85 -12.44 -20.53
C GLU A 335 14.10 -12.53 -22.04
N GLU A 336 13.43 -13.46 -22.72
CA GLU A 336 13.44 -13.60 -24.17
C GLU A 336 12.90 -12.36 -24.92
N TYR A 337 12.18 -11.47 -24.23
CA TYR A 337 11.64 -10.23 -24.79
C TYR A 337 12.48 -8.99 -24.47
N LYS A 338 13.61 -9.10 -23.76
CA LYS A 338 14.47 -7.94 -23.44
C LYS A 338 14.91 -7.17 -24.69
N GLU A 339 15.17 -7.87 -25.79
CA GLU A 339 15.59 -7.27 -27.06
C GLU A 339 14.46 -6.55 -27.81
N SER A 340 13.20 -6.73 -27.39
CA SER A 340 12.05 -6.05 -28.03
C SER A 340 11.96 -4.56 -27.71
N GLY A 341 12.72 -4.08 -26.71
CA GLY A 341 12.62 -2.72 -26.18
C GLY A 341 11.41 -2.49 -25.27
N ARG A 342 10.50 -3.47 -25.12
CA ARG A 342 9.37 -3.43 -24.19
C ARG A 342 9.77 -3.98 -22.82
N THR A 343 10.46 -3.17 -22.03
CA THR A 343 10.71 -3.48 -20.61
C THR A 343 9.72 -2.70 -19.74
N LEU A 344 8.78 -3.41 -19.14
CA LEU A 344 7.82 -2.89 -18.17
C LEU A 344 8.43 -3.02 -16.77
N ARG A 345 8.43 -1.94 -16.00
CA ARG A 345 9.08 -1.85 -14.69
C ARG A 345 8.05 -1.63 -13.60
N LEU A 346 8.02 -2.52 -12.64
CA LEU A 346 7.13 -2.47 -11.48
C LEU A 346 7.97 -2.49 -10.20
N CYS A 347 7.42 -2.03 -9.10
CA CYS A 347 7.96 -2.35 -7.80
C CYS A 347 6.88 -2.92 -6.88
N TYR A 348 7.30 -3.84 -6.03
CA TYR A 348 6.43 -4.54 -5.11
C TYR A 348 6.78 -4.14 -3.68
N LEU A 349 5.77 -3.66 -2.96
CA LEU A 349 5.85 -3.21 -1.58
C LEU A 349 5.02 -4.14 -0.71
N ARG A 350 5.59 -4.61 0.40
CA ARG A 350 4.94 -5.51 1.36
C ARG A 350 4.18 -4.75 2.45
N HIS A 351 4.51 -3.49 2.66
CA HIS A 351 3.99 -2.65 3.74
C HIS A 351 3.38 -1.34 3.21
N ALA A 352 3.04 -1.25 1.92
CA ALA A 352 2.57 -0.01 1.29
C ALA A 352 1.27 0.53 1.91
N TYR A 353 0.33 -0.35 2.25
CA TYR A 353 -0.99 0.02 2.76
C TYR A 353 -1.42 -0.89 3.91
N GLY A 354 -2.58 -0.63 4.52
CA GLY A 354 -3.07 -1.42 5.67
C GLY A 354 -3.29 -2.92 5.38
N LEU A 355 -3.38 -3.31 4.10
CA LEU A 355 -3.44 -4.72 3.65
C LEU A 355 -2.06 -5.27 3.25
N GLY A 356 -1.01 -4.48 3.42
CA GLY A 356 0.39 -4.82 3.19
C GLY A 356 0.80 -4.67 1.73
N GLU A 357 0.43 -5.66 0.92
CA GLU A 357 1.02 -5.89 -0.39
C GLU A 357 0.44 -5.01 -1.49
N HIS A 358 1.31 -4.45 -2.34
CA HIS A 358 0.89 -3.58 -3.44
C HIS A 358 1.95 -3.49 -4.55
N TYR A 359 1.49 -3.30 -5.77
CA TYR A 359 2.34 -3.03 -6.93
C TYR A 359 2.22 -1.57 -7.35
N GLU A 360 3.36 -0.92 -7.54
CA GLU A 360 3.45 0.42 -8.11
C GLU A 360 4.17 0.37 -9.47
N SER A 361 3.92 1.38 -10.29
CA SER A 361 4.59 1.56 -11.58
C SER A 361 5.96 2.23 -11.36
N VAL A 362 6.97 1.86 -12.15
CA VAL A 362 8.32 2.45 -12.07
C VAL A 362 8.67 3.11 -13.40
N VAL A 363 8.90 4.41 -13.38
CA VAL A 363 9.03 5.23 -14.60
C VAL A 363 10.39 5.94 -14.64
N PRO A 364 10.90 6.27 -15.84
CA PRO A 364 12.09 7.11 -15.95
C PRO A 364 11.88 8.46 -15.25
N GLY A 365 12.80 8.85 -14.38
CA GLY A 365 12.71 10.11 -13.65
C GLY A 365 13.89 10.31 -12.71
N VAL A 366 14.07 11.54 -12.26
CA VAL A 366 15.02 11.89 -11.21
C VAL A 366 14.19 12.16 -9.96
N ALA A 367 14.49 11.47 -8.86
CA ALA A 367 13.83 11.77 -7.59
C ALA A 367 14.28 13.15 -7.10
N ASP A 368 13.34 14.05 -6.79
CA ASP A 368 13.65 15.35 -6.19
C ASP A 368 14.18 15.13 -4.77
N ASP A 369 15.35 15.72 -4.44
CA ASP A 369 16.02 15.62 -3.13
C ASP A 369 15.31 16.46 -2.03
N GLU A 370 14.00 16.68 -2.12
CA GLU A 370 13.28 17.62 -1.23
C GLU A 370 13.02 17.06 0.18
N GLU A 371 13.20 15.76 0.44
CA GLU A 371 12.95 15.18 1.77
C GLU A 371 14.18 15.14 2.70
N GLN A 372 15.33 15.66 2.27
CA GLN A 372 16.59 15.54 3.04
C GLN A 372 17.11 16.87 3.61
N THR A 373 16.44 18.00 3.35
CA THR A 373 16.89 19.32 3.80
C THR A 373 16.37 19.73 5.19
N ASP A 374 15.40 19.01 5.78
CA ASP A 374 14.80 19.44 7.05
C ASP A 374 15.61 19.01 8.30
N GLU A 375 16.55 18.07 8.18
CA GLU A 375 17.42 17.66 9.31
C GLU A 375 18.71 18.49 9.41
N ASP A 376 19.24 19.00 8.29
CA ASP A 376 20.51 19.74 8.29
C ASP A 376 20.34 21.23 8.69
N ASP A 377 19.17 21.84 8.43
CA ASP A 377 18.90 23.24 8.82
C ASP A 377 18.54 23.41 10.32
N ALA A 378 18.19 22.33 11.01
CA ALA A 378 17.96 22.34 12.46
C ALA A 378 19.28 22.30 13.25
N ALA A 379 20.33 21.65 12.71
CA ALA A 379 21.64 21.59 13.34
C ALA A 379 22.45 22.89 13.18
N ALA A 380 22.15 23.71 12.15
CA ALA A 380 22.87 24.95 11.88
C ALA A 380 22.38 26.16 12.71
N ASN A 381 21.22 26.08 13.37
CA ASN A 381 20.64 27.19 14.15
C ASN A 381 20.85 27.08 15.67
N ASP A 382 21.56 26.06 16.16
CA ASP A 382 21.88 25.90 17.60
C ASP A 382 23.34 26.29 17.93
N GLU A 383 24.09 26.82 16.96
CA GLU A 383 25.48 27.29 17.14
C GLU A 383 25.70 28.81 16.93
N GLU A 384 24.66 29.66 16.89
CA GLU A 384 24.85 31.13 16.79
C GLU A 384 24.42 31.93 18.03
#